data_AF-A0A7W1U8Z3-F1
#
_entry.id   AF-A0A7W1U8Z3-F1
#
_cell.length_a   1.000
_cell.length_b   1.000
_cell.length_c   1.000
_cell.angle_alpha   90.00
_cell.angle_beta   90.00
_cell.angle_gamma   90.00
#
_symmetry.space_group_name_H-M   'P 1'
#
loop_
_entity.id
_entity.type
_entity.pdbx_description
1 polymer ?
#
loop_
_entity_poly.entity_id
_entity_poly.type
_entity_poly.pdbx_seq_one_letter_code
_entity_poly.pdbx_strand_id
1 'polypeptide(L)' 'MNLEHRLPLSLFYFERLDCQEIARILELPDATALSRLGTAKTIFRQRLEEQCSDHKPATFPPSKGTEGGPNG' A
#
# COMPACT_ATOMS: atom_id res chain seq x y z
N MET A 1 -14.64 2.85 3.70
CA MET A 1 -13.81 3.89 3.05
C MET A 1 -14.63 4.55 1.96
N ASN A 2 -14.77 5.88 2.01
CA ASN A 2 -15.60 6.64 1.05
C ASN A 2 -14.94 6.76 -0.33
N LEU A 3 -15.76 6.99 -1.36
CA LEU A 3 -15.32 7.07 -2.77
C LEU A 3 -14.26 8.18 -2.98
N GLU A 4 -14.41 9.30 -2.29
CA GLU A 4 -13.49 10.46 -2.31
C GLU A 4 -12.05 10.11 -1.91
N HIS A 5 -11.85 9.01 -1.17
CA HIS A 5 -10.55 8.51 -0.76
C HIS A 5 -10.10 7.32 -1.61
N ARG A 6 -11.05 6.55 -2.16
CA ARG A 6 -10.76 5.34 -2.96
C ARG A 6 -10.18 5.68 -4.32
N LEU A 7 -10.76 6.65 -5.03
CA LEU A 7 -10.27 7.07 -6.36
C LEU A 7 -8.82 7.55 -6.34
N PRO A 8 -8.41 8.52 -5.50
CA PRO A 8 -7.03 8.98 -5.48
C PRO A 8 -6.07 7.85 -5.09
N LEU A 9 -6.47 6.95 -4.19
CA LEU A 9 -5.66 5.80 -3.80
C LEU A 9 -5.47 4.79 -4.94
N SER A 10 -6.53 4.49 -5.72
CA SER A 10 -6.43 3.57 -6.85
C SER A 10 -5.57 4.15 -7.97
N LEU A 11 -5.74 5.43 -8.28
CA LEU A 11 -4.89 6.12 -9.27
C LEU A 11 -3.42 6.13 -8.85
N PHE A 12 -3.14 6.35 -7.57
CA PHE A 12 -1.78 6.31 -7.06
C PHE A 12 -1.13 4.91 -7.17
N TYR A 13 -1.84 3.85 -6.77
CA TYR A 13 -1.24 2.50 -6.72
C TYR A 13 -1.31 1.71 -8.03
N PHE A 14 -2.40 1.82 -8.79
CA PHE A 14 -2.60 1.05 -10.02
C PHE A 14 -2.09 1.80 -11.26
N GLU A 15 -2.39 3.09 -11.37
CA GLU A 15 -1.97 3.91 -12.52
C GLU A 15 -0.61 4.59 -12.30
N ARG A 16 -0.04 4.48 -11.09
CA ARG A 16 1.26 5.06 -10.69
C ARG A 16 1.35 6.58 -10.88
N LEU A 17 0.22 7.26 -10.79
CA LEU A 17 0.12 8.70 -10.96
C LEU A 17 0.60 9.46 -9.72
N ASP A 18 1.17 10.63 -9.96
CA ASP A 18 1.56 11.54 -8.89
C ASP A 18 0.36 12.39 -8.38
N CYS A 19 0.59 13.14 -7.30
CA CYS A 19 -0.47 13.92 -6.66
C CYS A 19 -1.04 15.02 -7.57
N GLN A 20 -0.23 15.61 -8.45
CA GLN A 20 -0.66 16.67 -9.37
C GLN A 20 -1.48 16.09 -10.51
N GLU A 21 -1.08 14.95 -11.06
CA GLU A 21 -1.84 14.21 -12.06
C GLU A 21 -3.20 13.77 -11.51
N ILE A 22 -3.23 13.25 -10.29
CA ILE A 22 -4.46 12.88 -9.59
C ILE A 22 -5.35 14.11 -9.38
N ALA A 23 -4.79 15.25 -8.97
CA ALA A 23 -5.55 16.49 -8.79
C ALA A 23 -6.22 16.93 -10.11
N ARG A 24 -5.49 16.88 -11.22
CA ARG A 24 -6.00 17.21 -12.55
C ARG A 24 -7.11 16.26 -13.02
N ILE A 25 -6.93 14.94 -12.86
CA ILE A 25 -7.92 13.94 -13.29
C ILE A 25 -9.21 14.04 -12.48
N LEU A 26 -9.10 14.33 -11.19
CA LEU A 26 -10.25 14.43 -10.30
C LEU A 26 -10.86 15.83 -10.25
N GLU A 27 -10.29 16.79 -10.99
CA GLU A 27 -10.67 18.21 -10.99
C GLU A 27 -10.69 18.81 -9.56
N LEU A 28 -9.66 18.49 -8.78
CA LEU A 28 -9.50 18.94 -7.39
C LEU A 28 -8.33 19.92 -7.27
N PRO A 29 -8.35 20.81 -6.27
CA PRO A 29 -7.15 21.53 -5.86
C PRO A 29 -6.04 20.55 -5.41
N ASP A 30 -4.78 20.86 -5.73
CA ASP A 30 -3.61 20.04 -5.34
C ASP A 30 -3.61 19.72 -3.83
N ALA A 31 -3.89 20.71 -2.99
CA ALA A 31 -3.96 20.54 -1.54
C ALA A 31 -5.07 19.56 -1.11
N THR A 32 -6.20 19.54 -1.83
CA THR A 32 -7.30 18.61 -1.58
C THR A 32 -6.93 17.20 -2.02
N ALA A 33 -6.32 17.05 -3.20
CA ALA A 33 -5.83 15.76 -3.67
C ALA A 33 -4.79 15.17 -2.70
N LEU A 34 -3.86 16.00 -2.21
CA LEU A 34 -2.85 15.62 -1.24
C LEU A 34 -3.47 15.14 0.08
N SER A 35 -4.39 15.94 0.65
CA SER A 35 -5.06 15.58 1.90
C SER A 35 -5.90 14.30 1.76
N ARG A 36 -6.64 14.16 0.66
CA ARG A 36 -7.44 12.95 0.38
C ARG A 36 -6.56 11.72 0.18
N LEU A 37 -5.49 11.83 -0.60
CA LEU A 37 -4.56 10.72 -0.83
C LEU A 37 -3.85 10.33 0.47
N GLY A 38 -3.41 11.31 1.27
CA GLY A 38 -2.79 11.07 2.58
C GLY A 38 -3.73 10.35 3.53
N THR A 39 -4.95 10.85 3.69
CA THR A 39 -6.01 10.21 4.50
C THR A 39 -6.32 8.81 3.99
N ALA A 40 -6.41 8.63 2.67
CA ALA A 40 -6.68 7.35 2.05
C ALA A 40 -5.59 6.31 2.36
N LYS A 41 -4.31 6.69 2.26
CA LYS A 41 -3.18 5.83 2.59
C LYS A 41 -3.18 5.44 4.07
N THR A 42 -3.47 6.37 4.97
CA THR A 42 -3.57 6.09 6.41
C THR A 42 -4.67 5.07 6.70
N ILE A 43 -5.88 5.29 6.19
CA ILE A 43 -7.00 4.34 6.37
C ILE A 43 -6.67 2.97 5.76
N PHE A 44 -6.05 2.95 4.59
CA PHE A 44 -5.67 1.71 3.91
C PHE A 44 -4.64 0.92 4.71
N ARG A 45 -3.59 1.58 5.22
CA ARG A 45 -2.58 0.95 6.06
C ARG A 45 -3.19 0.40 7.34
N GLN A 46 -4.02 1.19 8.03
CA GLN A 46 -4.71 0.74 9.24
C GLN A 46 -5.51 -0.55 8.99
N ARG A 47 -6.23 -0.63 7.85
CA ARG A 47 -6.99 -1.83 7.48
C ARG A 47 -6.13 -3.03 7.16
N LEU A 48 -4.93 -2.83 6.61
CA LEU A 48 -3.98 -3.92 6.37
C LEU A 48 -3.39 -4.43 7.68
N GLU A 49 -3.11 -3.53 8.62
CA GLU A 49 -2.62 -3.87 9.97
C GLU A 49 -3.69 -4.63 10.76
N GLU A 50 -4.95 -4.18 10.73
CA GLU A 50 -6.10 -4.89 11.32
C GLU A 50 -6.24 -6.30 10.75
N GLN A 51 -6.12 -6.48 9.44
CA GLN A 51 -6.19 -7.80 8.79
C GLN A 51 -4.98 -8.69 9.10
N CYS A 52 -3.78 -8.12 9.27
CA CYS A 52 -2.60 -8.89 9.68
C CYS A 52 -2.65 -9.31 11.16
N SER A 53 -3.36 -8.57 12.00
CA SER A 53 -3.44 -8.84 13.44
C SER A 53 -4.21 -10.14 13.76
N ASP A 54 -5.12 -10.57 12.89
CA ASP A 54 -5.85 -11.84 12.99
C ASP A 54 -5.08 -13.04 12.37
N HIS A 55 -4.04 -12.79 11.59
CA HIS A 55 -3.23 -13.85 11.00
C HIS A 55 -2.00 -14.09 11.89
N LYS A 56 -2.02 -15.18 12.68
CA LYS A 56 -0.79 -15.76 13.27
C LYS A 56 0.28 -15.76 12.18
N PRO A 57 1.43 -15.05 12.32
CA PRO A 57 2.37 -14.91 11.22
C PRO A 57 2.67 -16.30 10.69
N ALA A 58 2.42 -16.53 9.39
CA ALA A 58 2.81 -17.77 8.77
C ALA A 58 4.30 -17.93 9.07
N THR A 59 4.63 -18.87 9.94
CA THR A 59 6.01 -19.24 10.22
C THR A 59 6.51 -19.79 8.90
N PHE A 60 7.09 -18.92 8.08
CA PHE A 60 7.91 -19.36 6.96
C PHE A 60 8.96 -20.24 7.61
N PRO A 61 8.96 -21.56 7.33
CA PRO A 61 10.00 -22.41 7.88
C PRO A 61 11.33 -21.80 7.43
N PRO A 62 12.31 -21.64 8.34
CA PRO A 62 13.62 -21.16 7.95
C PRO A 62 14.07 -22.04 6.78
N SER A 63 14.28 -21.42 5.63
CA SER A 63 14.79 -22.12 4.45
C SER A 63 16.02 -22.88 4.93
N LYS A 64 15.96 -24.22 4.93
CA LYS A 64 17.13 -25.03 5.23
C LYS A 64 18.16 -24.65 4.17
N GLY A 65 19.14 -23.84 4.58
CA GLY A 65 20.35 -23.65 3.81
C GLY A 65 20.89 -25.05 3.56
N THR A 66 20.86 -25.45 2.30
CA THR A 66 21.62 -26.61 1.85
C THR A 66 23.08 -26.26 2.07
N GLU A 67 23.63 -26.76 3.17
CA GLU A 67 25.05 -27.04 3.30
C GLU A 67 25.44 -27.99 2.17
N GLY A 68 25.97 -27.44 1.09
CA GLY A 68 26.90 -28.16 0.22
C GLY A 68 28.24 -27.44 0.34
N GLY A 69 29.37 -28.05 0.64
CA GLY A 69 29.81 -29.44 0.79
C GLY A 69 31.34 -29.34 0.95
N PRO A 70 32.04 -30.40 1.38
CA PRO A 70 33.46 -30.31 1.71
C PRO A 70 34.30 -30.15 0.42
N ASN A 71 35.17 -29.14 0.38
CA ASN A 71 36.29 -29.14 -0.55
C ASN A 71 37.54 -29.58 0.23
N GLY A 72 38.12 -30.67 -0.25
CA GLY A 72 39.38 -31.23 0.25
C GLY A 72 40.62 -30.54 -0.30
#